data_AF-A0A3P7DUT6-F1
#
_entry.id   AF-A0A3P7DUT6-F1
#
_cell.length_a   1.000
_cell.length_b   1.000
_cell.length_c   1.000
_cell.angle_alpha   90.00
_cell.angle_beta   90.00
_cell.angle_gamma   90.00
#
_symmetry.space_group_name_H-M   'P 1'
#
loop_
_entity.id
_entity.type
_entity.pdbx_description
1 polymer ?
#
loop_
_entity_poly.entity_id
_entity_poly.type
_entity_poly.pdbx_seq_one_letter_code
_entity_poly.pdbx_strand_id
1 'polypeptide(L)'
;MLAKFRRYFIQTCTQLSSMLALRENVPSFSFRYCNTKSDFRIYEFTDKYLSHRKAEFTEKLEIISSAQQPTIPIYRVTNSEGQFIDPNYDLDLTEEMALKMYQNMVTLYQMDKILYDSQRQGRISFYLTNTGEEVYLFFFCSCTKN
;
A
#
# COMPACT_ATOMS: atom_id res chain seq x y z
N MET A 1 -5.91 -53.45 29.22
CA MET A 1 -6.30 -52.05 28.96
C MET A 1 -6.35 -51.71 27.45
N LEU A 2 -5.41 -52.21 26.64
CA LEU A 2 -5.33 -51.97 25.18
C LEU A 2 -6.58 -52.32 24.35
N ALA A 3 -7.34 -53.35 24.72
CA ALA A 3 -8.55 -53.74 23.97
C ALA A 3 -9.71 -52.73 24.10
N LYS A 4 -9.76 -51.95 25.18
CA LYS A 4 -10.78 -50.90 25.37
C LYS A 4 -10.51 -49.69 24.48
N PHE A 5 -9.22 -49.40 24.21
CA PHE A 5 -8.81 -48.29 23.35
C PHE A 5 -9.17 -48.51 21.88
N ARG A 6 -9.09 -49.77 21.40
CA ARG A 6 -9.38 -50.10 19.99
C ARG A 6 -10.85 -49.90 19.60
N ARG A 7 -11.80 -49.98 20.55
CA ARG A 7 -13.22 -49.72 20.26
C ARG A 7 -13.53 -48.21 20.15
N TYR A 8 -12.87 -47.37 20.94
CA TYR A 8 -13.08 -45.92 20.87
C TYR A 8 -12.63 -45.32 19.54
N PHE A 9 -11.55 -45.84 18.95
CA PHE A 9 -11.04 -45.32 17.67
C PHE A 9 -11.96 -45.58 16.47
N ILE A 10 -12.72 -46.69 16.49
CA ILE A 10 -13.63 -47.00 15.38
C ILE A 10 -14.86 -46.09 15.41
N GLN A 11 -15.33 -45.71 16.60
CA GLN A 11 -16.53 -44.87 16.74
C GLN A 11 -16.25 -43.39 16.43
N THR A 12 -15.01 -42.93 16.57
CA THR A 12 -14.63 -41.56 16.15
C THR A 12 -14.43 -41.45 14.64
N CYS A 13 -14.03 -42.52 13.96
CA CYS A 13 -13.85 -42.49 12.50
C CYS A 13 -15.17 -42.39 11.73
N THR A 14 -16.28 -42.93 12.24
CA THR A 14 -17.58 -42.79 11.56
C THR A 14 -18.15 -41.37 11.66
N GLN A 15 -17.83 -40.63 12.72
CA GLN A 15 -18.17 -39.21 12.86
C GLN A 15 -17.23 -38.30 12.04
N LEU A 16 -16.03 -38.77 11.68
CA LEU A 16 -15.12 -38.03 10.81
C LEU A 16 -15.50 -38.14 9.33
N SER A 17 -16.09 -39.28 8.91
CA SER A 17 -16.56 -39.45 7.54
C SER A 17 -17.74 -38.54 7.17
N SER A 18 -18.59 -38.16 8.14
CA SER A 18 -19.68 -37.19 7.88
C SER A 18 -19.18 -35.75 7.75
N MET A 19 -18.01 -35.42 8.30
CA MET A 19 -17.40 -34.08 8.18
C MET A 19 -16.68 -33.86 6.84
N LEU A 20 -16.23 -34.93 6.18
CA LEU A 20 -15.57 -34.83 4.86
C LEU A 20 -16.55 -34.49 3.72
N ALA A 21 -17.87 -34.61 3.94
CA ALA A 21 -18.89 -34.33 2.94
C ALA A 21 -19.33 -32.85 2.88
N LEU A 22 -18.73 -31.96 3.69
CA LEU A 22 -19.01 -30.51 3.68
C LEU A 22 -17.79 -29.68 3.23
N ARG A 23 -16.92 -30.27 2.40
CA ARG A 23 -15.74 -29.63 1.78
C ARG A 23 -16.04 -29.04 0.39
N GLU A 24 -17.21 -28.44 0.21
CA GLU A 24 -17.45 -27.54 -0.92
C GLU A 24 -18.24 -26.34 -0.38
N ASN A 25 -17.71 -25.14 -0.55
CA ASN A 25 -18.33 -23.85 -0.20
C ASN A 25 -18.17 -23.36 1.25
N VAL A 26 -16.94 -23.38 1.78
CA VAL A 26 -16.54 -22.23 2.62
C VAL A 26 -16.08 -21.16 1.64
N PRO A 27 -16.85 -20.07 1.43
CA PRO A 27 -16.39 -18.97 0.59
C PRO A 27 -15.05 -18.56 1.16
N SER A 28 -14.06 -18.38 0.28
CA SER A 28 -12.74 -17.86 0.59
C SER A 28 -12.91 -16.79 1.67
N PHE A 29 -12.67 -17.20 2.91
CA PHE A 29 -12.75 -16.31 4.06
C PHE A 29 -11.51 -15.47 3.85
N SER A 30 -11.65 -14.42 3.04
CA SER A 30 -10.60 -13.49 2.76
C SER A 30 -10.18 -13.01 4.12
N PHE A 31 -9.03 -13.51 4.56
CA PHE A 31 -8.39 -13.04 5.77
C PHE A 31 -8.20 -11.56 5.49
N ARG A 32 -9.11 -10.73 5.99
CA ARG A 32 -8.94 -9.29 6.00
C ARG A 32 -7.74 -9.09 6.90
N TYR A 33 -6.56 -9.09 6.30
CA TYR A 33 -5.33 -8.76 6.97
C TYR A 33 -5.53 -7.31 7.39
N CYS A 34 -6.03 -7.09 8.61
CA CYS A 34 -5.89 -5.82 9.27
C CYS A 34 -4.38 -5.60 9.31
N ASN A 35 -3.86 -4.80 8.38
CA ASN A 35 -2.46 -4.42 8.31
C ASN A 35 -2.18 -3.50 9.50
N THR A 36 -2.07 -4.07 10.70
CA THR A 36 -1.87 -3.37 11.98
C THR A 36 -0.69 -2.41 11.94
N LYS A 37 0.35 -2.74 11.16
CA LYS A 37 1.53 -1.90 10.94
C LYS A 37 1.20 -0.62 10.16
N SER A 38 0.36 -0.72 9.13
CA SER A 38 -0.03 0.42 8.28
C SER A 38 -0.96 1.37 9.03
N ASP A 39 -1.89 0.80 9.79
CA ASP A 39 -2.87 1.51 10.60
C ASP A 39 -2.18 2.31 11.72
N PHE A 40 -1.22 1.69 12.41
CA PHE A 40 -0.39 2.35 13.42
C PHE A 40 0.28 3.63 12.90
N ARG A 41 0.91 3.56 11.72
CA ARG A 41 1.60 4.71 11.14
C ARG A 41 0.63 5.86 10.85
N ILE A 42 -0.58 5.58 10.36
CA ILE A 42 -1.57 6.63 10.07
C ILE A 42 -2.07 7.33 11.33
N TYR A 43 -2.26 6.61 12.43
CA TYR A 43 -2.64 7.25 13.69
C TYR A 43 -1.55 8.20 14.18
N GLU A 44 -0.28 7.80 14.12
CA GLU A 44 0.85 8.67 14.50
C GLU A 44 0.89 9.96 13.64
N PHE A 45 0.70 9.84 12.33
CA PHE A 45 0.64 11.00 11.43
C PHE A 45 -0.58 11.89 11.70
N THR A 46 -1.73 11.28 11.98
CA THR A 46 -2.97 11.99 12.30
C THR A 46 -2.81 12.87 13.53
N ASP A 47 -2.20 12.33 14.58
CA ASP A 47 -1.99 13.05 15.83
C ASP A 47 -0.96 14.18 15.68
N LYS A 48 0.08 13.97 14.86
CA LYS A 48 1.17 14.94 14.73
C LYS A 48 0.90 16.06 13.72
N TYR A 49 0.24 15.76 12.60
CA TYR A 49 0.15 16.68 11.45
C TYR A 49 -1.27 17.10 11.06
N LEU A 50 -2.30 16.33 11.45
CA LEU A 50 -3.67 16.57 11.00
C LEU A 50 -4.59 17.16 12.08
N SER A 51 -4.04 17.62 13.20
CA SER A 51 -4.81 18.16 14.33
C SER A 51 -5.86 17.15 14.83
N HIS A 52 -5.47 15.88 14.94
CA HIS A 52 -6.34 14.77 15.35
C HIS A 52 -7.52 14.47 14.40
N ARG A 53 -7.51 15.01 13.18
CA ARG A 53 -8.49 14.61 12.15
C ARG A 53 -8.09 13.27 11.56
N LYS A 54 -8.94 12.25 11.74
CA LYS A 54 -8.71 10.89 11.24
C LYS A 54 -8.47 10.91 9.72
N ALA A 55 -7.29 10.43 9.31
CA ALA A 55 -7.02 10.07 7.93
C ALA A 55 -7.35 8.60 7.71
N GLU A 56 -7.98 8.31 6.59
CA GLU A 56 -8.33 6.95 6.18
C GLU A 56 -7.67 6.64 4.85
N PHE A 57 -7.35 5.37 4.62
CA PHE A 57 -6.88 4.91 3.32
C PHE A 57 -8.06 4.60 2.40
N THR A 58 -7.94 4.94 1.12
CA THR A 58 -8.92 4.57 0.08
C THR A 58 -8.25 3.85 -1.09
N GLU A 59 -8.96 2.88 -1.66
CA GLU A 59 -8.60 2.17 -2.89
C GLU A 59 -9.28 2.81 -4.12
N LYS A 60 -10.29 3.66 -3.90
CA LYS A 60 -11.02 4.35 -4.97
C LYS A 60 -10.57 5.80 -5.05
N LEU A 61 -10.19 6.23 -6.24
CA LEU A 61 -9.86 7.62 -6.54
C LEU A 61 -11.13 8.37 -6.94
N GLU A 62 -11.64 9.20 -6.03
CA GLU A 62 -12.82 10.04 -6.25
C GLU A 62 -12.47 11.51 -5.96
N ILE A 63 -12.99 12.43 -6.78
CA ILE A 63 -12.83 13.87 -6.55
C ILE A 63 -13.86 14.28 -5.50
N ILE A 64 -13.41 14.44 -4.27
CA ILE A 64 -14.25 14.82 -3.14
C ILE A 64 -14.28 16.35 -3.02
N SER A 65 -15.47 16.89 -2.77
CA SER A 65 -15.61 18.31 -2.43
C SER A 65 -15.18 18.55 -0.99
N SER A 66 -14.45 19.64 -0.73
CA SER A 66 -13.94 19.99 0.61
C SER A 66 -15.01 20.11 1.70
N ALA A 67 -16.28 20.27 1.32
CA ALA A 67 -17.42 20.35 2.24
C ALA A 67 -17.90 18.98 2.76
N GLN A 68 -17.59 17.87 2.06
CA GLN A 68 -18.16 16.55 2.37
C GLN A 68 -17.39 15.80 3.45
N GLN A 69 -16.06 15.94 3.48
CA GLN A 69 -15.19 15.25 4.44
C GLN A 69 -14.13 16.20 5.00
N PRO A 70 -13.85 16.14 6.32
CA PRO A 70 -12.87 17.03 6.96
C PRO A 70 -11.41 16.70 6.59
N THR A 71 -11.16 15.49 6.09
CA THR A 71 -9.84 14.97 5.72
C THR A 71 -9.94 14.28 4.37
N ILE A 72 -8.96 14.52 3.50
CA ILE A 72 -8.85 13.81 2.21
C ILE A 72 -8.32 12.39 2.51
N PRO A 73 -9.03 11.33 2.07
CA PRO A 73 -8.52 9.97 2.23
C PRO A 73 -7.27 9.74 1.38
N ILE A 74 -6.32 8.98 1.90
CA ILE A 74 -5.03 8.71 1.26
C ILE A 74 -5.21 7.55 0.28
N TYR A 75 -5.09 7.85 -1.01
CA TYR A 75 -5.10 6.83 -2.04
C TYR A 75 -3.84 5.98 -1.97
N ARG A 76 -4.01 4.65 -1.97
CA ARG A 76 -2.90 3.70 -2.05
C ARG A 76 -3.26 2.52 -2.94
N VAL A 77 -2.27 2.06 -3.70
CA VAL A 77 -2.39 0.87 -4.57
C VAL A 77 -1.80 -0.36 -3.88
N THR A 78 -0.74 -0.17 -3.10
CA THR A 78 -0.01 -1.24 -2.42
C THR A 78 -0.16 -1.19 -0.91
N ASN A 79 -0.08 -2.36 -0.27
CA ASN A 79 0.01 -2.48 1.17
C ASN A 79 1.45 -2.19 1.66
N SER A 80 1.64 -2.14 2.98
CA SER A 80 2.98 -1.91 3.57
C SER A 80 3.99 -3.04 3.32
N GLU A 81 3.52 -4.19 2.81
CA GLU A 81 4.35 -5.34 2.43
C GLU A 81 4.70 -5.32 0.93
N GLY A 82 4.23 -4.32 0.19
CA GLY A 82 4.49 -4.16 -1.24
C GLY A 82 3.56 -4.99 -2.15
N GLN A 83 2.52 -5.61 -1.60
CA GLN A 83 1.51 -6.34 -2.37
C GLN A 83 0.41 -5.40 -2.85
N PHE A 84 -0.10 -5.63 -4.06
CA PHE A 84 -1.26 -4.93 -4.58
C PHE A 84 -2.50 -5.27 -3.77
N ILE A 85 -3.25 -4.24 -3.37
CA ILE A 85 -4.49 -4.39 -2.62
C ILE A 85 -5.59 -4.90 -3.56
N ASP A 86 -5.65 -4.31 -4.76
CA ASP A 86 -6.51 -4.77 -5.84
C ASP A 86 -5.78 -5.82 -6.67
N PRO A 87 -6.25 -7.09 -6.72
CA PRO A 87 -5.60 -8.13 -7.49
C PRO A 87 -5.72 -7.95 -9.01
N ASN A 88 -6.65 -7.10 -9.45
CA ASN A 88 -6.89 -6.78 -10.86
C ASN A 88 -6.32 -5.40 -11.26
N TYR A 89 -5.39 -4.87 -10.48
CA TYR A 89 -4.72 -3.63 -10.84
C TYR A 89 -3.74 -3.88 -11.99
N ASP A 90 -4.06 -3.39 -13.18
CA ASP A 90 -3.17 -3.49 -14.34
C ASP A 90 -2.10 -2.41 -14.27
N LEU A 91 -0.84 -2.84 -14.28
CA LEU A 91 0.30 -1.93 -14.37
C LEU A 91 0.67 -1.83 -15.85
N ASP A 92 0.13 -0.82 -16.52
CA ASP A 92 0.48 -0.44 -17.90
C ASP A 92 1.90 0.17 -17.99
N LEU A 93 2.88 -0.49 -17.36
CA LEU A 93 4.27 -0.05 -17.31
C LEU A 93 5.14 -0.99 -18.12
N THR A 94 5.51 -0.55 -19.32
CA THR A 94 6.59 -1.19 -20.10
C THR A 94 7.91 -1.09 -19.34
N GLU A 95 8.76 -2.12 -19.45
CA GLU A 95 10.10 -2.15 -18.85
C GLU A 95 10.92 -0.89 -19.19
N GLU A 96 10.88 -0.45 -20.44
CA GLU A 96 11.57 0.76 -20.90
C GLU A 96 11.11 2.02 -20.15
N MET A 97 9.80 2.13 -19.91
CA MET A 97 9.25 3.25 -19.15
C MET A 97 9.69 3.17 -17.70
N ALA A 98 9.65 1.98 -17.07
CA ALA A 98 10.11 1.76 -15.70
C ALA A 98 11.58 2.14 -15.52
N LEU A 99 12.46 1.71 -16.42
CA LEU A 99 13.88 2.06 -16.42
C LEU A 99 14.09 3.57 -16.61
N LYS A 100 13.34 4.19 -17.52
CA LYS A 100 13.37 5.64 -17.73
C LYS A 100 12.91 6.40 -16.48
N MET A 101 11.89 5.92 -15.77
CA MET A 101 11.45 6.50 -14.50
C MET A 101 12.59 6.49 -13.48
N TYR A 102 13.22 5.33 -13.32
CA TYR A 102 14.32 5.15 -12.38
C TYR A 102 15.52 6.05 -12.70
N GLN A 103 15.94 6.10 -13.98
CA GLN A 103 17.04 6.97 -14.42
C GLN A 103 16.75 8.45 -14.13
N ASN A 104 15.51 8.89 -14.37
CA ASN A 104 15.11 10.28 -14.11
C ASN A 104 15.04 10.58 -12.61
N MET A 105 14.56 9.65 -11.78
CA MET A 105 14.56 9.79 -10.32
C MET A 105 15.98 10.03 -9.78
N VAL A 106 16.95 9.24 -10.24
CA VAL A 106 18.37 9.42 -9.86
C VAL A 106 18.93 10.75 -10.38
N THR A 107 18.56 11.14 -11.61
CA THR A 107 18.99 12.42 -12.20
C THR A 107 18.45 13.61 -11.41
N LEU A 108 17.16 13.60 -11.05
CA LEU A 108 16.54 14.65 -10.23
C LEU A 108 17.22 14.75 -8.86
N TYR A 109 17.48 13.62 -8.21
CA TYR A 109 18.22 13.62 -6.95
C TYR A 109 19.60 14.28 -7.07
N GLN A 110 20.32 14.04 -8.18
CA GLN A 110 21.62 14.67 -8.42
C GLN A 110 21.47 16.17 -8.72
N MET A 111 20.44 16.57 -9.47
CA MET A 111 20.14 17.99 -9.72
C MET A 111 19.82 18.73 -8.44
N ASP A 112 19.05 18.12 -7.53
CA ASP A 112 18.71 18.68 -6.22
C ASP A 112 19.97 19.01 -5.40
N LYS A 113 21.00 18.16 -5.45
CA LYS A 113 22.29 18.44 -4.80
C LYS A 113 23.00 19.65 -5.41
N ILE A 114 23.05 19.72 -6.74
CA ILE A 114 23.72 20.82 -7.45
C ILE A 114 23.02 22.15 -7.17
N LEU A 115 21.68 22.16 -7.17
CA LEU A 115 20.89 23.37 -6.92
C LEU A 115 21.02 23.83 -5.45
N TYR A 116 21.03 22.89 -4.51
CA TYR A 116 21.31 23.19 -3.11
C TYR A 116 22.70 23.80 -2.91
N ASP A 117 23.74 23.25 -3.55
CA ASP A 117 25.09 23.80 -3.48
C ASP A 117 25.19 25.16 -4.20
N SER A 118 24.45 25.35 -5.30
CA SER A 118 24.36 26.62 -6.02
C SER A 118 23.70 27.71 -5.20
N GLN A 119 22.68 27.36 -4.41
CA GLN A 119 22.07 28.24 -3.41
C GLN A 119 23.09 28.66 -2.35
N ARG A 120 23.89 27.70 -1.84
CA ARG A 120 24.94 27.99 -0.85
C ARG A 120 26.08 28.85 -1.39
N GLN A 121 26.33 28.78 -2.69
CA GLN A 121 27.26 29.68 -3.39
C GLN A 121 26.66 31.06 -3.69
N GLY A 122 25.39 31.31 -3.36
CA GLY A 122 24.70 32.58 -3.63
C GLY A 122 24.38 32.81 -5.11
N ARG A 123 24.30 31.74 -5.93
CA ARG A 123 23.95 31.84 -7.36
C ARG A 123 22.43 31.82 -7.59
N ILE A 124 21.68 31.27 -6.64
CA ILE A 124 20.22 31.15 -6.68
C ILE A 124 19.67 31.66 -5.33
N SER A 125 18.67 32.55 -5.39
CA SER A 125 18.14 33.22 -4.19
C SER A 125 17.41 32.28 -3.24
N PHE A 126 16.60 31.36 -3.78
CA PHE A 126 15.83 30.40 -3.00
C PHE A 126 15.69 29.10 -3.77
N TYR A 127 15.99 28.00 -3.09
CA TYR A 127 15.77 26.65 -3.59
C TYR A 127 15.30 25.78 -2.43
N LEU A 128 14.29 24.94 -2.69
CA LEU A 128 13.77 23.96 -1.74
C LEU A 128 14.01 22.58 -2.31
N THR A 129 14.64 21.71 -1.52
CA THR A 129 14.89 20.33 -1.90
C THR A 129 13.62 19.50 -1.73
N ASN A 130 13.22 18.77 -2.77
CA ASN A 130 12.00 17.96 -2.78
C ASN A 130 12.32 16.50 -2.42
N THR A 131 13.04 16.29 -1.32
CA THR A 131 13.50 14.95 -0.90
C THR A 131 12.31 14.05 -0.56
N GLY A 132 12.24 12.89 -1.21
CA GLY A 132 11.15 11.92 -1.08
C GLY A 132 9.97 12.20 -2.01
N GLU A 133 9.96 13.31 -2.73
CA GLU A 133 8.92 13.66 -3.71
C GLU A 133 9.34 13.36 -5.17
N GLU A 134 10.59 12.95 -5.38
CA GLU A 134 11.13 12.67 -6.71
C GLU A 134 10.35 11.58 -7.46
N VAL A 135 9.85 10.57 -6.74
CA VAL A 135 9.07 9.47 -7.31
C VAL A 135 7.70 9.97 -7.75
N TYR A 136 7.04 10.80 -6.94
CA TYR A 136 5.71 11.33 -7.21
C TYR A 136 5.73 12.30 -8.39
N LEU A 137 6.73 13.20 -8.42
CA LEU A 137 6.86 14.18 -9.49
C LEU A 137 6.99 13.49 -10.86
N PHE A 138 7.74 12.38 -10.91
CA PHE A 138 7.91 11.66 -12.17
C PHE A 138 6.69 10.80 -12.54
N PHE A 139 6.09 10.07 -11.58
CA PHE A 139 4.89 9.27 -11.87
C PHE A 139 3.79 10.14 -12.49
N PHE A 140 3.55 11.33 -11.93
CA PHE A 140 2.58 12.28 -12.47
C PHE A 140 2.92 12.78 -13.88
N CYS A 141 4.19 13.12 -14.13
CA CYS A 141 4.65 13.62 -15.43
C CYS A 141 4.59 12.53 -16.52
N SER A 142 4.91 11.29 -16.19
CA SER A 142 4.80 10.16 -17.13
C SER A 142 3.34 9.83 -17.46
N CYS A 143 2.44 9.88 -16.48
CA CYS A 143 1.00 9.65 -16.73
C CYS A 143 0.36 10.72 -17.62
N THR A 144 0.88 11.96 -17.61
CA THR A 144 0.33 13.08 -18.41
C THR A 144 0.86 13.09 -19.86
N LYS A 145 1.85 12.25 -20.20
CA LYS A 145 2.45 12.23 -21.55
C LYS A 145 1.70 11.38 -22.58
N ASN A 146 0.55 10.82 -22.24
CA ASN A 146 -0.42 10.26 -23.20
C ASN A 146 -1.53 11.25 -23.49
#